data_AF-A0A2S5NQ98-F1
#
_entry.id   AF-A0A2S5NQ98-F1
#
_cell.length_a   1.000
_cell.length_b   1.000
_cell.length_c   1.000
_cell.angle_alpha   90.00
_cell.angle_beta   90.00
_cell.angle_gamma   90.00
#
_symmetry.space_group_name_H-M   'P 1'
#
loop_
_entity.id
_entity.type
_entity.pdbx_description
1 polymer ?
#
loop_
_entity_poly.entity_id
_entity_poly.type
_entity_poly.pdbx_seq_one_letter_code
_entity_poly.pdbx_strand_id
1 'polypeptide(L)' 'MKKSLQIRIKQSSTIVMGPGKADLLDAIDTYGSISAAAKHMQMSYKRAWDLVDIINKSFNEP' A
#
# COMPACT_ATOMS: atom_id res chain seq x y z
N MET A 1 25.11 -11.27 5.36
CA MET A 1 23.79 -11.18 4.69
C MET A 1 22.80 -10.51 5.64
N LYS A 2 22.23 -9.36 5.27
CA LYS A 2 21.06 -8.82 5.99
C LYS A 2 19.88 -9.75 5.69
N LYS A 3 19.29 -10.37 6.72
CA LYS A 3 18.03 -11.11 6.56
C LYS A 3 16.90 -10.10 6.41
N SER A 4 16.06 -10.26 5.39
CA SER A 4 14.85 -9.46 5.18
C SER A 4 13.63 -10.36 5.28
N LEU A 5 12.69 -10.02 6.16
CA LEU A 5 11.39 -10.69 6.25
C LEU A 5 10.36 -9.86 5.48
N GLN A 6 9.62 -10.50 4.57
CA GLN A 6 8.46 -9.89 3.93
C GLN A 6 7.21 -10.65 4.33
N ILE A 7 6.24 -9.94 4.89
CA ILE A 7 4.94 -10.49 5.28
C ILE A 7 3.91 -10.08 4.23
N ARG A 8 3.06 -11.02 3.82
CA ARG A 8 1.92 -10.75 2.94
C ARG A 8 0.68 -11.41 3.51
N ILE A 9 -0.40 -10.65 3.64
CA ILE A 9 -1.70 -11.11 4.10
C ILE A 9 -2.57 -11.31 2.86
N LYS A 10 -3.22 -12.47 2.77
CA LYS A 10 -4.14 -12.82 1.68
C LYS A 10 -5.54 -13.06 2.24
N GLN A 11 -6.54 -12.57 1.51
CA GLN A 11 -7.93 -12.93 1.72
C GLN A 11 -8.42 -13.57 0.42
N SER A 12 -8.83 -14.85 0.51
CA SER A 12 -9.12 -15.68 -0.67
C SER A 12 -7.95 -15.68 -1.67
N SER A 13 -8.14 -15.15 -2.88
CA SER A 13 -7.11 -15.05 -3.93
C SER A 13 -6.41 -13.68 -3.99
N THR A 14 -6.80 -12.73 -3.15
CA THR A 14 -6.32 -11.33 -3.20
C THR A 14 -5.28 -11.07 -2.12
N ILE A 15 -4.15 -10.43 -2.48
CA ILE A 15 -3.20 -9.90 -1.50
C ILE A 15 -3.75 -8.60 -0.95
N VAL A 16 -4.29 -8.66 0.26
CA VAL A 16 -4.92 -7.51 0.93
C VAL A 16 -3.90 -6.62 1.60
N MET A 17 -2.77 -7.17 2.07
CA MET A 17 -1.67 -6.40 2.67
C MET A 17 -0.31 -7.00 2.33
N GLY A 18 0.70 -6.15 2.17
CA GLY A 18 2.08 -6.55 1.88
C GLY A 18 3.01 -5.34 1.79
N PRO A 19 4.30 -5.54 1.50
CA PRO A 19 5.30 -4.47 1.59
C PRO A 19 4.92 -3.22 0.80
N GLY A 20 4.56 -3.36 -0.48
CA GLY A 20 4.21 -2.18 -1.30
C GLY A 20 2.92 -1.44 -0.88
N LYS A 21 2.02 -2.07 -0.11
CA LYS A 21 0.86 -1.39 0.47
C LYS A 21 1.23 -0.71 1.79
N ALA A 22 2.06 -1.35 2.61
CA ALA A 22 2.62 -0.77 3.82
C ALA A 22 3.44 0.49 3.47
N ASP A 23 4.38 0.37 2.54
CA ASP A 23 5.20 1.49 2.06
C ASP A 23 4.34 2.64 1.51
N LEU A 24 3.20 2.32 0.88
CA LEU A 24 2.26 3.35 0.39
C LEU A 24 1.54 4.05 1.53
N LEU A 25 1.06 3.33 2.54
CA LEU A 25 0.43 3.94 3.71
C LEU A 25 1.42 4.82 4.48
N ASP A 26 2.65 4.34 4.69
CA ASP A 26 3.72 5.13 5.31
C ASP A 26 4.03 6.40 4.52
N ALA A 27 4.05 6.31 3.19
CA ALA A 27 4.24 7.48 2.33
C ALA A 27 3.03 8.43 2.37
N ILE A 28 1.80 7.92 2.46
CA ILE A 28 0.61 8.77 2.61
C ILE A 28 0.65 9.53 3.94
N ASP A 29 1.02 8.87 5.03
CA ASP A 29 1.19 9.49 6.35
C ASP A 29 2.29 10.57 6.31
N THR A 30 3.43 10.25 5.70
CA THR A 30 4.58 11.16 5.60
C THR A 30 4.32 12.38 4.70
N TYR A 31 3.67 12.19 3.55
CA TYR A 31 3.49 13.24 2.51
C TYR A 31 2.09 13.86 2.48
N GLY A 32 1.17 13.38 3.33
CA GLY A 32 -0.16 13.93 3.55
C GLY A 32 -1.17 13.74 2.40
N SER A 33 -0.82 13.03 1.32
CA SER A 33 -1.75 12.75 0.23
C SER A 33 -1.34 11.55 -0.63
N ILE A 34 -2.32 10.88 -1.23
CA ILE A 34 -2.12 9.77 -2.18
C ILE A 34 -1.30 10.22 -3.40
N SER A 35 -1.53 11.44 -3.90
CA SER A 35 -0.81 11.99 -5.05
C SER A 35 0.66 12.26 -4.74
N ALA A 36 0.96 12.82 -3.57
CA ALA A 36 2.35 13.04 -3.14
C ALA A 36 3.07 11.72 -2.84
N ALA A 37 2.40 10.76 -2.20
CA ALA A 37 2.92 9.42 -1.98
C ALA A 37 3.22 8.69 -3.31
N ALA A 38 2.30 8.74 -4.28
CA ALA A 38 2.51 8.17 -5.61
C ALA A 38 3.73 8.77 -6.31
N LYS A 39 3.88 10.11 -6.24
CA LYS A 39 5.04 10.82 -6.80
C LYS A 39 6.34 10.40 -6.10
N HIS A 40 6.34 10.31 -4.77
CA HIS A 40 7.51 9.87 -4.00
C HIS A 40 7.92 8.44 -4.36
N MET A 41 6.95 7.54 -4.46
CA MET A 41 7.16 6.12 -4.79
C MET A 41 7.35 5.86 -6.29
N GLN A 42 7.45 6.90 -7.12
CA GLN A 42 7.64 6.81 -8.58
C GLN A 42 6.60 5.92 -9.26
N MET A 43 5.34 5.98 -8.81
CA MET A 43 4.22 5.25 -9.41
C MET A 43 3.12 6.21 -9.89
N SER A 44 2.25 5.71 -10.76
CA SER A 44 1.10 6.50 -11.20
C SER A 44 0.11 6.68 -10.05
N TYR A 45 -0.58 7.83 -10.04
CA TYR A 45 -1.68 8.07 -9.11
C TYR A 45 -2.73 6.95 -9.18
N LYS A 46 -3.07 6.46 -10.39
CA LYS A 46 -3.99 5.34 -10.58
C LYS A 46 -3.56 4.10 -9.81
N ARG A 47 -2.26 3.74 -9.86
CA ARG A 47 -1.75 2.57 -9.14
C ARG A 47 -1.83 2.76 -7.62
N ALA A 48 -1.48 3.94 -7.12
CA ALA A 48 -1.61 4.25 -5.69
C ALA A 48 -3.07 4.17 -5.23
N TRP A 49 -3.99 4.73 -6.02
CA TRP A 49 -5.42 4.66 -5.76
C TRP A 49 -5.94 3.22 -5.77
N ASP A 50 -5.59 2.41 -6.77
CA ASP A 50 -5.99 1.00 -6.86
C ASP A 50 -5.49 0.20 -5.63
N LEU A 51 -4.30 0.52 -5.10
CA LEU A 51 -3.77 -0.11 -3.89
C LEU A 51 -4.56 0.29 -2.63
N VAL A 52 -4.88 1.58 -2.47
CA VAL A 52 -5.71 2.10 -1.36
C VAL A 52 -7.12 1.53 -1.42
N ASP A 53 -7.72 1.46 -2.62
CA ASP A 53 -9.05 0.90 -2.83
C ASP A 53 -9.12 -0.59 -2.41
N ILE A 54 -8.07 -1.37 -2.71
CA ILE A 54 -7.96 -2.75 -2.21
C ILE A 54 -7.94 -2.79 -0.68
N ILE A 55 -7.18 -1.91 -0.02
CA ILE A 55 -7.08 -1.87 1.45
C ILE A 55 -8.45 -1.55 2.04
N ASN A 56 -9.07 -0.45 1.60
CA ASN A 56 -10.37 -0.01 2.11
C ASN A 56 -11.50 -1.04 1.90
N LYS A 57 -11.42 -1.86 0.84
CA LYS A 57 -12.37 -2.95 0.60
C LYS A 57 -12.08 -4.22 1.40
N SER A 58 -10.88 -4.35 1.95
CA SER A 58 -10.43 -5.56 2.64
C SER A 58 -10.52 -5.48 4.16
N PHE A 59 -10.76 -4.28 4.72
CA PHE A 59 -10.86 -4.04 6.16
C PHE A 59 -12.16 -3.31 6.49
N ASN A 60 -12.67 -3.48 7.71
CA ASN A 60 -13.97 -2.92 8.12
C ASN A 60 -13.95 -1.40 8.25
N GLU A 61 -12.79 -0.83 8.55
CA GLU A 61 -12.57 0.60 8.70
C GLU A 61 -11.31 1.00 7.91
N PRO A 62 -11.29 2.20 7.29
CA PRO A 62 -10.11 2.75 6.64
C PRO A 62 -8.97 3.09 7.60
#